data_AF-A0A416DTZ0-F1
#
_entry.id   AF-A0A416DTZ0-F1
#
_cell.length_a   1.000
_cell.length_b   1.000
_cell.length_c   1.000
_cell.angle_alpha   90.00
_cell.angle_beta   90.00
_cell.angle_gamma   90.00
#
_symmetry.space_group_name_H-M   'P 1'
#
loop_
_entity.id
_entity.type
_entity.pdbx_description
1 polymer ?
#
loop_
_entity_poly.entity_id
_entity_poly.type
_entity_poly.pdbx_seq_one_letter_code
_entity_poly.pdbx_strand_id
1 'polypeptide(L)'
;MRLCCPYCHGVGYHKVGCPEYEPVQSSYMCCECSEPIEIGDEFLENDDGEYIHRECIPGINWLADWLGYKFEEMEDFNDDD
;
A
#
# COMPACT_ATOMS: atom_id res chain seq x y z
N MET A 1 -21.77 11.79 -29.40
CA MET A 1 -20.89 11.18 -28.38
C MET A 1 -20.65 9.73 -28.76
N ARG A 2 -19.40 9.34 -29.03
CA ARG A 2 -19.06 7.91 -29.19
C ARG A 2 -19.01 7.32 -27.78
N LEU A 3 -20.01 6.50 -27.43
CA LEU A 3 -20.06 5.80 -26.14
C LEU A 3 -19.04 4.66 -26.04
N CYS A 4 -18.48 4.22 -27.18
CA CYS A 4 -17.57 3.09 -27.28
C CYS A 4 -16.15 3.58 -27.61
N CYS A 5 -15.18 3.20 -26.79
CA CYS A 5 -13.76 3.50 -27.00
C CYS A 5 -13.23 2.77 -28.25
N PRO A 6 -12.53 3.44 -29.19
CA PRO A 6 -11.99 2.80 -30.38
C PRO A 6 -10.79 1.86 -30.12
N TYR A 7 -10.16 1.96 -28.93
CA TYR A 7 -9.00 1.16 -28.57
C TYR A 7 -9.38 -0.08 -27.75
N CYS A 8 -10.21 0.09 -26.72
CA CYS A 8 -10.57 -0.99 -25.80
C CYS A 8 -12.00 -1.53 -25.99
N HIS A 9 -12.80 -0.89 -26.85
CA HIS A 9 -14.20 -1.22 -27.12
C HIS A 9 -15.11 -1.22 -25.87
N GLY A 10 -14.67 -0.53 -24.81
CA GLY A 10 -15.45 -0.35 -23.58
C GLY A 10 -16.55 0.68 -23.79
N VAL A 11 -17.73 0.43 -23.20
CA VAL A 11 -18.91 1.30 -23.32
C VAL A 11 -19.14 2.02 -22.00
N GLY A 12 -18.79 3.29 -21.93
CA GLY A 12 -18.87 4.09 -20.70
C GLY A 12 -17.79 3.77 -19.65
N TYR A 13 -16.82 2.93 -19.97
CA TYR A 13 -15.64 2.65 -19.15
C TYR A 13 -14.46 2.27 -20.05
N HIS A 14 -13.25 2.40 -19.52
CA HIS A 14 -12.03 1.97 -20.19
C HIS A 14 -11.42 0.78 -19.43
N LYS A 15 -10.83 -0.16 -20.17
CA LYS A 15 -10.11 -1.29 -19.58
C LYS A 15 -8.70 -0.85 -19.19
N VAL A 16 -8.16 -1.44 -18.13
CA VAL A 16 -6.73 -1.29 -17.76
C VAL A 16 -5.87 -1.59 -18.99
N GLY A 17 -4.97 -0.66 -19.32
CA GLY A 17 -4.12 -0.72 -20.52
C GLY A 17 -4.68 -0.02 -21.77
N CYS A 18 -5.88 0.58 -21.70
CA CYS A 18 -6.36 1.49 -22.75
C CYS A 18 -5.61 2.83 -22.66
N PRO A 19 -5.25 3.48 -23.79
CA PRO A 19 -4.65 4.81 -23.77
C PRO A 19 -5.53 5.88 -23.09
N GLU A 20 -6.84 5.65 -23.08
CA GLU A 20 -7.87 6.52 -22.49
C GLU A 20 -8.35 5.98 -21.12
N TYR A 21 -7.64 5.02 -20.52
CA TYR A 21 -7.95 4.54 -19.19
C TYR A 21 -7.49 5.57 -18.16
N GLU A 22 -8.45 6.21 -17.48
CA GLU A 22 -8.18 6.94 -16.25
C GLU A 22 -8.21 5.93 -15.10
N PRO A 23 -7.09 5.68 -14.40
CA PRO A 23 -7.11 4.86 -13.21
C PRO A 23 -8.07 5.48 -12.20
N VAL A 24 -8.90 4.63 -11.59
CA VAL A 24 -9.69 5.04 -10.44
C VAL A 24 -8.69 5.50 -9.38
N GLN A 25 -8.71 6.79 -9.03
CA GLN A 25 -7.90 7.30 -7.93
C GLN A 25 -8.22 6.47 -6.71
N SER A 26 -7.21 5.80 -6.16
CA SER A 26 -7.41 5.01 -4.96
C SER A 26 -7.77 5.95 -3.81
N SER A 27 -8.64 5.48 -2.92
CA SER A 27 -8.90 6.13 -1.64
C SER A 27 -7.80 5.87 -0.62
N TYR A 28 -6.83 5.02 -0.96
CA TYR A 28 -5.75 4.61 -0.08
C TYR A 28 -4.56 5.52 -0.29
N MET A 29 -4.19 6.27 0.75
CA MET A 29 -3.08 7.22 0.73
C MET A 29 -1.96 6.67 1.60
N CYS A 30 -0.73 6.70 1.08
CA CYS A 30 0.44 6.32 1.85
C CYS A 30 0.72 7.35 2.94
N CYS A 31 0.83 6.91 4.19
CA CYS A 31 1.07 7.78 5.34
C CYS A 31 2.44 8.46 5.32
N GLU A 32 3.44 7.87 4.68
CA GLU A 32 4.81 8.40 4.65
C GLU A 32 5.04 9.40 3.51
N CYS A 33 4.63 9.08 2.28
CA CYS A 33 4.87 9.96 1.12
C CYS A 33 3.68 10.86 0.76
N SER A 34 2.50 10.62 1.35
CA SER A 34 1.26 11.32 1.02
C SER A 34 0.80 11.18 -0.44
N GLU A 35 1.27 10.16 -1.15
CA GLU A 35 0.84 9.83 -2.51
C GLU A 35 -0.23 8.71 -2.47
N PRO A 36 -1.13 8.66 -3.46
CA PRO A 36 -2.10 7.58 -3.58
C PRO A 36 -1.41 6.24 -3.86
N ILE A 37 -2.00 5.16 -3.38
CA ILE A 37 -1.56 3.78 -3.65
C ILE A 37 -2.26 3.28 -4.90
N GLU A 38 -1.55 3.17 -6.02
CA GLU A 38 -2.13 2.89 -7.32
C GLU A 38 -2.23 1.39 -7.63
N ILE A 39 -2.93 1.05 -8.72
CA ILE A 39 -3.03 -0.34 -9.17
C ILE A 39 -1.65 -0.83 -9.58
N GLY A 40 -1.17 -1.87 -8.87
CA GLY A 40 0.13 -2.47 -9.10
C GLY A 40 1.14 -2.15 -7.99
N ASP A 41 0.83 -1.19 -7.13
CA ASP A 41 1.67 -0.88 -5.97
C ASP A 41 1.57 -1.99 -4.93
N GLU A 42 2.72 -2.34 -4.35
CA GLU A 42 2.79 -3.16 -3.14
C GLU A 42 2.60 -2.25 -1.92
N PHE A 43 1.63 -2.55 -1.07
CA PHE A 43 1.36 -1.76 0.14
C PHE A 43 1.00 -2.64 1.34
N LEU A 44 1.02 -2.04 2.53
CA LEU A 44 0.62 -2.63 3.80
C LEU A 44 -0.43 -1.75 4.49
N GLU A 45 -1.37 -2.38 5.20
CA GLU A 45 -2.39 -1.74 6.05
C GLU A 45 -2.15 -2.17 7.50
N ASN A 46 -2.21 -1.23 8.47
CA ASN A 46 -2.17 -1.55 9.90
C ASN A 46 -3.58 -1.58 10.51
N ASP A 47 -3.67 -2.00 11.78
CA ASP A 47 -4.94 -2.08 12.51
C ASP A 47 -5.58 -0.70 12.79
N ASP A 48 -4.80 0.39 12.69
CA ASP A 48 -5.29 1.77 12.78
C ASP A 48 -5.93 2.28 11.47
N GLY A 49 -5.92 1.48 10.40
CA GLY A 49 -6.46 1.84 9.09
C GLY A 49 -5.57 2.78 8.28
N GLU A 50 -4.28 2.84 8.60
CA GLU A 50 -3.27 3.55 7.81
C GLU A 50 -2.67 2.63 6.75
N TYR A 51 -2.23 3.23 5.64
CA TYR A 51 -1.64 2.51 4.51
C TYR A 51 -0.23 3.02 4.23
N ILE A 52 0.67 2.15 3.81
CA ILE A 52 2.04 2.52 3.42
C ILE A 52 2.50 1.73 2.19
N HIS A 53 3.13 2.40 1.22
CA HIS A 53 3.83 1.71 0.12
C HIS A 53 4.99 0.87 0.66
N ARG A 54 5.19 -0.32 0.11
CA ARG A 54 6.30 -1.20 0.48
C ARG A 54 7.66 -0.52 0.37
N GLU A 55 7.85 0.31 -0.66
CA GLU A 55 9.09 1.06 -0.90
C GLU A 55 9.26 2.27 0.04
N CYS A 56 8.18 2.75 0.65
CA CYS A 56 8.22 3.85 1.61
C CYS A 56 8.56 3.40 3.03
N ILE A 57 8.59 2.09 3.30
CA ILE A 57 8.93 1.56 4.63
C ILE A 57 10.40 1.90 4.95
N PRO A 58 10.69 2.78 5.93
CA PRO A 58 12.05 3.25 6.20
C PRO A 58 12.98 2.16 6.74
N GLY A 59 12.42 1.15 7.42
CA GLY A 59 13.16 0.03 7.98
C GLY A 59 12.35 -0.78 8.98
N ILE A 60 12.94 -1.88 9.47
CA ILE A 60 12.23 -2.86 10.31
C ILE A 60 11.82 -2.32 11.68
N ASN A 61 12.62 -1.43 12.28
CA ASN A 61 12.29 -0.83 13.57
C ASN A 61 11.08 0.09 13.46
N TRP A 62 11.10 0.99 12.46
CA TRP A 62 9.97 1.85 12.16
C TRP A 62 8.71 1.03 11.87
N LEU A 63 8.84 -0.04 11.07
CA LEU A 63 7.72 -0.92 10.74
C LEU A 63 7.14 -1.61 11.98
N ALA A 64 8.00 -2.08 12.90
CA ALA A 64 7.54 -2.71 14.13
C ALA A 64 6.76 -1.72 15.01
N ASP A 65 7.28 -0.51 15.22
CA ASP A 65 6.58 0.55 15.94
C ASP A 65 5.25 0.93 15.26
N TRP A 66 5.25 1.06 13.93
CA TRP A 66 4.05 1.38 13.14
C TRP A 66 2.98 0.28 13.19
N LEU A 67 3.39 -0.97 13.33
CA LEU A 67 2.49 -2.12 13.55
C LEU A 67 2.13 -2.33 15.04
N GLY A 68 2.63 -1.49 15.95
CA GLY A 68 2.38 -1.61 17.39
C GLY A 68 3.14 -2.73 18.09
N TYR A 69 4.18 -3.30 17.46
CA TYR A 69 5.04 -4.32 18.05
C TYR A 69 6.24 -3.73 18.78
N LYS A 70 6.77 -4.50 19.73
CA LYS A 70 8.03 -4.21 20.42
C LYS A 70 9.00 -5.37 20.23
N PHE A 71 10.26 -5.05 19.99
CA PHE A 71 11.31 -6.05 20.06
C PHE A 71 11.59 -6.39 21.52
N GLU A 72 11.60 -7.68 21.83
CA GLU A 72 11.98 -8.20 23.13
C GLU A 72 13.27 -8.99 22.97
N GLU A 73 14.23 -8.76 23.88
CA GLU A 73 15.44 -9.56 23.98
C GLU A 73 15.16 -10.72 24.94
N MET A 74 15.54 -11.93 24.55
CA MET A 74 15.42 -13.09 25.43
C MET A 74 16.49 -12.99 26.52
N GLU A 75 16.07 -12.88 27.78
CA GLU A 75 17.00 -12.93 28.91
C GLU A 75 17.55 -14.35 29.10
N ASP A 76 18.85 -14.45 29.37
CA ASP A 76 19.53 -15.70 29.67
C ASP A 76 19.20 -16.11 31.12
N PHE A 77 18.42 -17.17 31.30
CA PHE A 77 18.09 -17.74 32.62
C PHE A 77 19.25 -18.59 33.14
N ASN A 78 20.41 -17.98 33.39
CA ASN A 78 21.48 -18.63 34.13
C ASN A 78 21.30 -18.33 35.63
N ASP A 79 20.31 -19.00 36.24
CA ASP A 79 20.12 -19.10 37.69
C ASP A 79 21.10 -20.18 38.21
N ASP A 80 22.37 -19.80 38.40
CA ASP A 80 23.40 -20.61 39.05
C ASP A 80 23.64 -20.01 40.45
N ASP A 81 22.89 -20.50 41.45
CA ASP A 81 23.21 -20.40 42.90
C ASP A 81 23.03 -21.76 43.59
#